data_AF-V4A3M9-F1
#
_entry.id   AF-V4A3M9-F1
#
_cell.length_a   1.000
_cell.length_b   1.000
_cell.length_c   1.000
_cell.angle_alpha   90.00
_cell.angle_beta   90.00
_cell.angle_gamma   90.00
#
_symmetry.space_group_name_H-M   'P 1'
#
loop_
_entity.id
_entity.type
_entity.pdbx_description
1 polymer ?
#
loop_
_entity_poly.entity_id
_entity_poly.type
_entity_poly.pdbx_seq_one_letter_code
_entity_poly.pdbx_strand_id
1 'polypeptide(L)' 'CTICLSRFKTPKVLPCGHTFCLWCIEQYIGDEIENILCPFCEQNVKIPEGGAKMFPMNYTLVEIM' A
#
# COMPACT_ATOMS: atom_id res chain seq x y z
N CYS A 1 -10.86 -1.59 -0.39
CA CYS A 1 -9.67 -1.84 -1.24
C CYS A 1 -10.13 -1.96 -2.67
N THR A 2 -9.53 -1.20 -3.59
CA THR A 2 -9.94 -1.20 -5.01
C THR A 2 -9.47 -2.44 -5.78
N ILE A 3 -8.54 -3.22 -5.23
CA ILE A 3 -8.10 -4.49 -5.79
C ILE A 3 -9.12 -5.61 -5.49
N CYS A 4 -9.44 -5.85 -4.20
CA CYS A 4 -10.37 -6.93 -3.83
C CYS A 4 -11.83 -6.50 -3.66
N LEU A 5 -12.14 -5.21 -3.89
CA LEU A 5 -13.47 -4.61 -3.76
C LEU A 5 -14.16 -4.86 -2.40
N SER A 6 -13.37 -5.10 -1.36
CA SER A 6 -13.87 -5.42 -0.01
C SER A 6 -13.26 -4.51 1.07
N ARG A 7 -13.68 -4.70 2.32
CA ARG A 7 -13.16 -3.98 3.48
C ARG A 7 -11.65 -4.20 3.62
N PHE A 8 -10.92 -3.16 4.00
CA PHE A 8 -9.47 -3.24 4.17
C PHE A 8 -9.08 -4.25 5.25
N LYS A 9 -8.19 -5.18 4.90
CA LYS A 9 -7.52 -6.10 5.81
C LYS A 9 -6.03 -5.72 5.87
N THR A 10 -5.54 -5.35 7.04
CA THR A 10 -4.17 -4.85 7.24
C THR A 10 -3.82 -3.74 6.23
N PRO A 11 -4.47 -2.56 6.33
CA PRO A 11 -4.35 -1.50 5.33
C PRO A 11 -2.91 -1.01 5.22
N LYS A 12 -2.48 -0.78 3.98
CA LYS A 12 -1.18 -0.21 3.61
C LYS A 12 -1.42 0.99 2.72
N VAL A 13 -0.76 2.09 3.05
CA VAL A 13 -0.91 3.40 2.41
C VAL A 13 0.31 3.63 1.55
N LEU A 14 0.07 3.81 0.26
CA LEU A 14 1.13 4.17 -0.67
C LEU A 14 1.49 5.65 -0.47
N PRO A 15 2.70 6.10 -0.87
CA PRO A 15 3.10 7.51 -0.81
C PRO A 15 2.15 8.48 -1.54
N CYS A 16 1.36 7.98 -2.51
CA CYS A 16 0.30 8.75 -3.16
C CYS A 16 -0.97 8.96 -2.31
N GLY A 17 -1.03 8.40 -1.09
CA GLY A 17 -2.18 8.51 -0.18
C GLY A 17 -3.24 7.40 -0.34
N HIS A 18 -3.17 6.58 -1.40
CA HIS A 18 -4.13 5.50 -1.61
C HIS A 18 -3.85 4.28 -0.73
N THR A 19 -4.92 3.70 -0.20
CA THR A 19 -4.85 2.57 0.73
C THR A 19 -5.29 1.27 0.07
N PHE A 20 -4.59 0.18 0.35
CA PHE A 20 -4.89 -1.18 -0.13
C PHE A 20 -4.73 -2.19 1.00
N CYS A 21 -5.31 -3.39 0.86
CA CYS A 21 -4.99 -4.48 1.80
C CYS A 21 -3.55 -4.94 1.59
N LEU A 22 -2.84 -5.30 2.66
CA LEU A 22 -1.47 -5.82 2.57
C LEU A 22 -1.35 -6.93 1.53
N TRP A 23 -2.18 -7.98 1.66
CA TRP A 23 -2.15 -9.11 0.73
C TRP A 23 -2.42 -8.67 -0.72
N CYS A 24 -3.37 -7.76 -0.93
CA CYS A 24 -3.68 -7.28 -2.28
C CYS A 24 -2.52 -6.52 -2.91
N ILE A 25 -1.85 -5.64 -2.15
CA ILE A 25 -0.72 -4.89 -2.69
C ILE A 25 0.54 -5.76 -2.82
N GLU A 26 0.74 -6.75 -1.96
CA GLU A 26 1.81 -7.76 -2.13
C GLU A 26 1.63 -8.55 -3.43
N GLN A 27 0.41 -9.03 -3.71
CA GLN A 27 0.13 -9.73 -4.97
C GLN A 27 0.26 -8.83 -6.19
N TYR A 28 -0.06 -7.54 -6.05
CA TYR A 28 0.09 -6.56 -7.14
C TYR A 28 1.56 -6.23 -7.43
N ILE A 29 2.40 -6.13 -6.40
CA ILE A 29 3.86 -5.92 -6.56
C ILE A 29 4.49 -7.15 -7.25
N GLY A 30 4.08 -8.36 -6.89
CA GLY A 30 4.65 -9.58 -7.49
C GLY A 30 6.16 -9.65 -7.28
N ASP A 31 6.91 -9.79 -8.38
CA ASP A 31 8.38 -9.86 -8.41
C ASP A 31 9.05 -8.50 -8.62
N GLU A 32 8.28 -7.40 -8.69
CA GLU A 32 8.84 -6.05 -8.82
C GLU A 32 9.59 -5.65 -7.55
N ILE A 33 10.78 -5.06 -7.73
CA ILE A 33 11.71 -4.76 -6.63
C ILE A 33 11.93 -3.28 -6.38
N GLU A 34 11.69 -2.42 -7.37
CA GLU A 34 12.01 -0.99 -7.26
C GLU A 34 10.78 -0.10 -7.18
N ASN A 35 9.87 -0.20 -8.14
CA ASN A 35 8.77 0.73 -8.30
C ASN A 35 7.52 0.03 -8.87
N ILE A 36 6.34 0.55 -8.51
CA ILE A 36 5.06 0.16 -9.09
C ILE A 36 4.24 1.38 -9.44
N LEU A 37 3.27 1.23 -10.34
CA LEU A 37 2.22 2.23 -10.52
C LEU A 37 1.11 1.99 -9.50
N CYS A 38 0.60 3.05 -8.88
CA CYS A 38 -0.55 2.93 -8.01
C CYS A 38 -1.76 2.40 -8.80
N PRO A 39 -2.44 1.32 -8.37
CA PRO A 39 -3.60 0.77 -9.07
C PRO A 39 -4.83 1.70 -9.17
N PHE A 40 -4.78 2.86 -8.50
CA PHE A 40 -5.89 3.82 -8.45
C PHE A 40 -5.59 5.11 -9.21
N CYS A 41 -4.39 5.66 -9.10
CA CYS A 41 -4.03 6.96 -9.69
C CYS A 41 -2.83 6.90 -10.65
N GLU A 42 -2.28 5.70 -10.90
CA GLU A 42 -1.14 5.47 -11.80
C GLU A 42 0.14 6.24 -11.43
N GLN A 43 0.22 6.81 -10.22
CA GLN A 43 1.44 7.44 -9.75
C GLN A 43 2.52 6.41 -9.49
N ASN A 44 3.75 6.72 -9.90
CA ASN A 44 4.92 5.90 -9.62
C ASN A 44 5.22 5.92 -8.12
N VAL A 45 5.28 4.74 -7.53
CA VAL A 45 5.49 4.50 -6.11
C VAL A 45 6.69 3.60 -5.93
N LYS A 46 7.70 4.10 -5.21
CA LYS A 46 8.87 3.32 -4.81
C LYS A 46 8.47 2.26 -3.79
N ILE A 47 8.91 1.02 -4.03
CA ILE A 47 8.75 -0.09 -3.10
C ILE A 47 9.81 0.06 -1.98
N PRO A 48 9.42 0.06 -0.69
CA PRO A 48 10.38 0.09 0.39
C PRO A 48 11.19 -1.21 0.50
N GLU A 49 12.39 -1.14 1.07
CA GLU A 49 13.15 -2.34 1.44
C GLU A 49 12.34 -3.19 2.42
N GLY A 50 12.01 -4.43 2.02
CA GLY A 50 11.08 -5.30 2.75
C GLY A 50 9.66 -5.38 2.16
N GLY A 51 9.42 -4.73 1.02
CA GLY A 51 8.22 -4.90 0.21
C GLY A 51 6.97 -4.22 0.81
N ALA A 52 5.79 -4.71 0.41
CA ALA A 52 4.52 -4.07 0.75
C ALA A 52 4.22 -4.00 2.26
N LYS A 53 4.85 -4.85 3.07
CA LYS A 53 4.72 -4.84 4.54
C LYS A 53 5.24 -3.55 5.16
N MET A 54 6.18 -2.88 4.50
CA MET A 54 6.85 -1.69 5.01
C MET A 54 6.13 -0.39 4.67
N PHE A 55 5.08 -0.43 3.85
CA PHE A 55 4.20 0.74 3.71
C PHE A 55 3.53 1.05 5.06
N PRO A 56 3.37 2.34 5.40
CA PRO A 56 2.66 2.75 6.60
C PRO A 56 1.21 2.29 6.52
N MET A 57 0.58 2.06 7.66
CA MET A 57 -0.88 2.13 7.72
C MET A 57 -1.28 3.57 8.07
N ASN A 58 -2.50 3.98 7.73
CA ASN A 58 -3.01 5.31 8.11
C ASN A 58 -3.14 5.36 9.64
N TYR A 59 -2.05 5.73 10.33
CA TYR A 59 -2.04 6.07 11.75
C TYR A 59 -2.17 7.57 11.95
N THR A 60 -3.06 8.26 11.22
CA THR A 60 -3.35 9.68 11.47
C THR A 60 -3.96 9.94 12.87
N LEU A 61 -3.97 8.95 13.77
CA LEU A 61 -4.24 9.10 15.21
C LEU A 61 -3.34 8.16 16.05
N VAL A 62 -2.02 8.32 15.97
CA VAL A 62 -1.15 8.05 17.14
C VAL A 62 -0.14 9.20 17.30
N GLU A 63 -0.64 10.43 17.20
CA GLU A 63 -0.15 11.51 18.05
C GLU A 63 -1.18 11.67 19.18
N ILE A 64 -0.69 11.75 20.42
CA ILE A 64 -1.40 11.82 21.71
C ILE A 64 -1.76 10.46 22.33
N MET A 65 -0.77 9.82 22.97
CA MET A 65 -0.65 9.71 24.44
C MET A 65 0.75 9.24 24.84
#